data_AF-A0A3D9C0Y3-F1
#
_entry.id   AF-A0A3D9C0Y3-F1
#
_cell.length_a   1.000
_cell.length_b   1.000
_cell.length_c   1.000
_cell.angle_alpha   90.00
_cell.angle_beta   90.00
_cell.angle_gamma   90.00
#
_symmetry.space_group_name_H-M   'P 1'
#
loop_
_entity.id
_entity.type
_entity.pdbx_description
1 polymer ?
#
loop_
_entity_poly.entity_id
_entity_poly.type
_entity_poly.pdbx_seq_one_letter_code
_entity_poly.pdbx_strand_id
1 'polypeptide(L)'
;MNYVSAENLTKSYGIKVLFENISFHINEGDKIAIVAKNGSGKSTLLKILMGKEIADSGTAIINKDIQVVLFDQEIDFDSNLSIEEFMMTLDSEPILALKNYHKSLHSTDHDFIEKALADMEAHKAWDLENEMKQILSQLKITDLDAKMGTLSGGQVKRVALAKLLTETRAEHKHTLLIMDEPTNHLDVDMVEWLENYLTKAKITLLLVTHDRYFLDSVCDIIWEMEDRNLYVHNGSYATYLENKMIREDNMNATIDKANNLYRKELEWMRRQPKARTTKSKSRIDSFYETEKVAKTDTRKQGLELDFEMKRLGNKILELKNIDKSFGNKVLLKDFSYQFQRGEKVGIIGKNGAGKSTLLNIIQGLEKIDKGEIETGETISFGYFAQKGLTYKEDERVIDFIKEIAEFYPLANGRSLSASQFLRLFLFDDQTQYSPISKLSGGEKRRLHLMYILYQNPNFLIFDEPTNDLDLPTLTVLENFLQQFQGSLIIVSHDRYFMDRIVDNVLAFEGDGKIRDFVGNFSEYREARSREEALEKNTTAKAEPIPIKETVVATENTSSSNAQKRKLTFKEQRELETIEKEIPGLEEQRAKILDQLNNESDYEKIAKLSSELETISEKLENYEMRWLELQEIM
;
A
#
# COMPACT_ATOMS: atom_id res chain seq x y z
N MET A 1 -26.47 4.69 15.50
CA MET A 1 -26.63 3.74 16.65
C MET A 1 -25.26 3.38 17.21
N ASN A 2 -25.10 3.07 18.50
CA ASN A 2 -23.83 2.57 19.04
C ASN A 2 -23.75 1.06 18.83
N TYR A 3 -22.66 0.60 18.21
CA TYR A 3 -22.44 -0.80 17.86
C TYR A 3 -21.68 -1.57 18.93
N VAL A 4 -20.55 -1.01 19.35
CA VAL A 4 -19.65 -1.63 20.33
C VAL A 4 -19.22 -0.58 21.33
N SER A 5 -19.31 -0.92 22.62
CA SER A 5 -18.67 -0.16 23.70
C SER A 5 -17.67 -1.04 24.42
N ALA A 6 -16.42 -0.60 24.47
CA ALA A 6 -15.38 -1.20 25.28
C ALA A 6 -14.89 -0.21 26.35
N GLU A 7 -14.83 -0.65 27.60
CA GLU A 7 -14.37 0.16 28.73
C GLU A 7 -13.27 -0.56 29.50
N ASN A 8 -12.15 0.15 29.72
CA ASN A 8 -10.99 -0.28 30.50
C ASN A 8 -10.46 -1.67 30.14
N LEU A 9 -10.48 -2.01 28.85
CA LEU A 9 -10.06 -3.31 28.35
C LEU A 9 -8.55 -3.50 28.54
N THR A 10 -8.14 -4.60 29.15
CA THR A 10 -6.73 -4.98 29.30
C THR A 10 -6.51 -6.41 28.88
N LYS A 11 -5.42 -6.66 28.14
CA LYS A 11 -5.02 -8.01 27.76
C LYS A 11 -3.52 -8.20 27.83
N SER A 12 -3.14 -9.32 28.42
CA SER A 12 -1.77 -9.81 28.53
C SER A 12 -1.66 -11.23 27.97
N TYR A 13 -0.51 -11.53 27.37
CA TYR A 13 -0.17 -12.88 26.94
C TYR A 13 1.13 -13.31 27.61
N GLY A 14 1.03 -14.15 28.63
CA GLY A 14 2.15 -14.50 29.50
C GLY A 14 2.66 -13.27 30.27
N ILE A 15 3.91 -12.87 30.02
CA ILE A 15 4.55 -11.70 30.67
C ILE A 15 4.35 -10.42 29.84
N LYS A 16 3.98 -10.56 28.55
CA LYS A 16 3.84 -9.42 27.64
C LYS A 16 2.43 -8.84 27.75
N VAL A 17 2.32 -7.60 28.23
CA VAL A 17 1.07 -6.82 28.16
C VAL A 17 0.90 -6.30 26.74
N LEU A 18 -0.21 -6.62 26.09
CA LEU A 18 -0.51 -6.20 24.72
C LEU A 18 -1.08 -4.78 24.72
N PHE A 19 -2.14 -4.57 25.49
CA PHE A 19 -2.77 -3.27 25.70
C PHE A 19 -3.38 -3.20 27.12
N GLU A 20 -3.47 -1.99 27.66
CA GLU A 20 -3.85 -1.73 29.04
C GLU A 20 -4.83 -0.57 29.14
N ASN A 21 -5.96 -0.80 29.83
CA ASN A 21 -7.03 0.19 30.08
C ASN A 21 -7.53 0.95 28.84
N ILE A 22 -7.66 0.28 27.70
CA ILE A 22 -8.16 0.92 26.48
C ILE A 22 -9.69 1.03 26.53
N SER A 23 -10.23 2.17 26.12
CA SER A 23 -11.67 2.42 26.03
C SER A 23 -12.00 3.02 24.68
N PHE A 24 -13.04 2.51 24.02
CA PHE A 24 -13.45 2.96 22.70
C PHE A 24 -14.92 2.65 22.43
N HIS A 25 -15.47 3.36 21.44
CA HIS A 25 -16.82 3.17 20.94
C HIS A 25 -16.80 3.05 19.42
N ILE A 26 -17.64 2.18 18.86
CA ILE A 26 -17.87 2.05 17.42
C ILE A 26 -19.33 2.41 17.19
N ASN A 27 -19.59 3.40 16.35
CA ASN A 27 -20.93 3.78 15.96
C ASN A 27 -21.27 3.32 14.54
N GLU A 28 -22.56 3.31 14.25
CA GLU A 28 -23.09 3.02 12.93
C GLU A 28 -22.53 3.96 11.86
N GLY A 29 -21.96 3.39 10.81
CA GLY A 29 -21.35 4.11 9.70
C GLY A 29 -19.90 4.51 9.94
N ASP A 30 -19.33 4.25 11.12
CA ASP A 30 -17.92 4.51 11.37
C ASP A 30 -17.06 3.59 10.50
N LYS A 31 -16.09 4.18 9.78
CA LYS A 31 -15.07 3.48 9.01
C LYS A 31 -13.73 3.68 9.70
N ILE A 32 -13.32 2.67 10.45
CA ILE A 32 -12.23 2.72 11.41
C ILE A 32 -11.07 1.87 10.89
N ALA A 33 -9.86 2.42 10.89
CA ALA A 33 -8.63 1.71 10.57
C ALA A 33 -7.79 1.44 11.82
N ILE A 34 -7.24 0.22 11.99
CA ILE A 34 -6.32 -0.09 13.09
C ILE A 34 -4.86 -0.09 12.61
N VAL A 35 -4.10 0.90 13.08
CA VAL A 35 -2.68 1.04 12.84
C VAL A 35 -1.90 0.65 14.10
N ALA A 36 -1.03 -0.35 14.01
CA ALA A 36 -0.18 -0.78 15.11
C ALA A 36 1.02 -1.56 14.59
N LYS A 37 2.04 -1.67 15.44
CA LYS A 37 3.19 -2.56 15.21
C LYS A 37 2.77 -4.03 15.29
N ASN A 38 3.49 -4.90 14.60
CA ASN A 38 3.31 -6.34 14.72
C ASN A 38 3.54 -6.80 16.16
N GLY A 39 2.63 -7.62 16.68
CA GLY A 39 2.69 -8.11 18.06
C GLY A 39 2.20 -7.12 19.14
N SER A 40 1.54 -6.02 18.77
CA SER A 40 0.83 -5.10 19.68
C SER A 40 -0.57 -5.60 20.09
N GLY A 41 -1.04 -6.73 19.55
CA GLY A 41 -2.32 -7.33 19.93
C GLY A 41 -3.52 -6.96 19.04
N LYS A 42 -3.31 -6.52 17.80
CA LYS A 42 -4.41 -6.23 16.83
C LYS A 42 -5.37 -7.40 16.67
N SER A 43 -4.85 -8.57 16.27
CA SER A 43 -5.67 -9.76 16.04
C SER A 43 -6.32 -10.25 17.34
N THR A 44 -5.67 -10.05 18.49
CA THR A 44 -6.26 -10.33 19.81
C THR A 44 -7.44 -9.40 20.11
N LEU A 45 -7.32 -8.10 19.80
CA LEU A 45 -8.43 -7.15 19.91
C LEU A 45 -9.61 -7.56 19.03
N LEU A 46 -9.35 -7.93 17.76
CA LEU A 46 -10.39 -8.43 16.85
C LEU A 46 -11.07 -9.70 17.39
N LYS A 47 -10.30 -10.65 17.95
CA LYS A 47 -10.85 -11.87 18.57
C LYS A 47 -11.70 -11.59 19.80
N ILE A 48 -11.33 -10.58 20.61
CA ILE A 48 -12.14 -10.13 21.75
C ILE A 48 -13.45 -9.51 21.27
N LEU A 49 -13.40 -8.67 20.25
CA LEU A 49 -14.61 -8.13 19.59
C LEU A 49 -15.48 -9.21 18.94
N MET A 50 -14.96 -10.41 18.76
CA MET A 50 -15.72 -11.55 18.25
C MET A 50 -16.24 -12.49 19.33
N GLY A 51 -15.94 -12.21 20.60
CA GLY A 51 -16.24 -13.12 21.71
C GLY A 51 -15.47 -14.45 21.65
N LYS A 52 -14.47 -14.58 20.76
CA LYS A 52 -13.60 -15.76 20.65
C LYS A 52 -12.53 -15.78 21.74
N GLU A 53 -12.20 -14.61 22.30
CA GLU A 53 -11.20 -14.45 23.34
C GLU A 53 -11.72 -13.51 24.45
N ILE A 54 -11.33 -13.79 25.69
CA ILE A 54 -11.80 -13.04 26.87
C ILE A 54 -10.69 -12.07 27.29
N ALA A 55 -11.05 -10.82 27.57
CA ALA A 55 -10.14 -9.83 28.14
C ALA A 55 -9.78 -10.18 29.59
N ASP A 56 -8.59 -9.79 30.06
CA ASP A 56 -8.17 -10.07 31.44
C ASP A 56 -8.86 -9.12 32.42
N SER A 57 -9.13 -7.88 31.99
CA SER A 57 -9.98 -6.91 32.69
C SER A 57 -10.71 -6.00 31.70
N GLY A 58 -11.74 -5.31 32.20
CA GLY A 58 -12.63 -4.46 31.41
C GLY A 58 -13.81 -5.21 30.80
N THR A 59 -14.69 -4.49 30.10
CA THR A 59 -15.87 -5.05 29.43
C THR A 59 -15.96 -4.56 28.00
N ALA A 60 -16.16 -5.48 27.06
CA ALA A 60 -16.53 -5.19 25.68
C ALA A 60 -17.97 -5.70 25.46
N ILE A 61 -18.89 -4.78 25.15
CA ILE A 61 -20.30 -5.07 24.94
C ILE A 61 -20.64 -4.74 23.49
N ILE A 62 -21.17 -5.73 22.78
CA ILE A 62 -21.68 -5.60 21.43
C ILE A 62 -23.21 -5.61 21.54
N ASN A 63 -23.86 -4.70 20.84
CA ASN A 63 -25.32 -4.64 20.86
C ASN A 63 -25.91 -5.92 20.22
N LYS A 64 -26.98 -6.47 20.80
CA LYS A 64 -27.51 -7.80 20.42
C LYS A 64 -28.09 -7.84 19.00
N ASP A 65 -28.51 -6.70 18.49
CA ASP A 65 -29.11 -6.56 17.16
C ASP A 65 -28.05 -6.46 16.05
N ILE A 66 -26.76 -6.58 16.38
CA ILE A 66 -25.66 -6.37 15.46
C ILE A 66 -25.03 -7.70 15.08
N GLN A 67 -24.97 -7.93 13.77
CA GLN A 67 -24.22 -9.02 13.20
C GLN A 67 -22.77 -8.56 13.02
N VAL A 68 -21.83 -9.29 13.58
CA VAL A 68 -20.40 -9.01 13.37
C VAL A 68 -19.85 -10.07 12.43
N VAL A 69 -19.32 -9.63 11.29
CA VAL A 69 -18.79 -10.49 10.24
C VAL A 69 -17.30 -10.25 10.11
N LEU A 70 -16.50 -11.32 10.08
CA LEU A 70 -15.03 -11.26 10.02
C LEU A 70 -14.50 -11.83 8.72
N PHE A 71 -13.68 -11.04 8.02
CA PHE A 71 -12.79 -11.51 6.98
C PHE A 71 -11.41 -11.76 7.57
N ASP A 72 -11.10 -13.03 7.81
CA ASP A 72 -9.83 -13.49 8.39
C ASP A 72 -8.74 -13.61 7.31
N GLN A 73 -7.47 -13.51 7.70
CA GLN A 73 -6.33 -13.62 6.80
C GLN A 73 -6.21 -15.03 6.21
N GLU A 74 -6.56 -16.05 7.01
CA GLU A 74 -6.67 -17.45 6.62
C GLU A 74 -8.14 -17.84 6.48
N ILE A 75 -8.56 -18.15 5.26
CA ILE A 75 -9.92 -18.57 4.96
C ILE A 75 -10.00 -20.08 5.13
N ASP A 76 -10.88 -20.52 6.02
CA ASP A 76 -11.25 -21.93 6.12
C ASP A 76 -12.26 -22.27 5.01
N PHE A 77 -11.98 -23.32 4.23
CA PHE A 77 -12.85 -23.77 3.15
C PHE A 77 -12.69 -25.28 2.93
N ASP A 78 -13.80 -25.92 2.56
CA ASP A 78 -13.76 -27.32 2.10
C ASP A 78 -13.31 -27.35 0.63
N SER A 79 -12.17 -28.00 0.40
CA SER A 79 -11.56 -28.20 -0.92
C SER A 79 -12.47 -28.88 -1.95
N ASN A 80 -13.49 -29.64 -1.50
CA ASN A 80 -14.37 -30.39 -2.39
C ASN A 80 -15.55 -29.59 -2.92
N LEU A 81 -15.91 -28.47 -2.26
CA LEU A 81 -17.03 -27.64 -2.67
C LEU A 81 -16.71 -26.89 -3.97
N SER A 82 -17.73 -26.73 -4.81
CA SER A 82 -17.70 -25.74 -5.90
C SER A 82 -17.75 -24.31 -5.34
N ILE A 83 -17.37 -23.33 -6.16
CA ILE A 83 -17.48 -21.91 -5.80
C ILE A 83 -18.93 -21.56 -5.47
N GLU A 84 -19.88 -22.02 -6.28
CA GLU A 84 -21.31 -21.80 -6.04
C GLU A 84 -21.77 -22.39 -4.71
N GLU A 85 -21.43 -23.65 -4.42
CA GLU A 85 -21.78 -24.29 -3.15
C GLU A 85 -21.13 -23.58 -1.96
N PHE A 86 -19.88 -23.12 -2.10
CA PHE A 86 -19.18 -22.36 -1.07
C PHE A 86 -19.87 -21.02 -0.77
N MET A 87 -20.37 -20.31 -1.79
CA MET A 87 -21.17 -19.10 -1.60
C MET A 87 -22.49 -19.40 -0.87
N MET A 88 -23.09 -20.56 -1.14
CA MET A 88 -24.34 -21.04 -0.51
C MET A 88 -24.15 -21.76 0.84
N THR A 89 -22.96 -21.68 1.45
CA THR A 89 -22.73 -22.16 2.82
C THR A 89 -23.19 -21.18 3.90
N LEU A 90 -23.58 -19.96 3.51
CA LEU A 90 -24.09 -18.96 4.45
C LEU A 90 -25.48 -19.37 4.97
N ASP A 91 -25.70 -19.22 6.27
CA ASP A 91 -26.93 -19.62 6.97
C ASP A 91 -28.01 -18.50 6.97
N SER A 92 -27.85 -17.47 6.15
CA SER A 92 -28.84 -16.39 6.08
C SER A 92 -30.11 -16.84 5.35
N GLU A 93 -31.27 -16.37 5.81
CA GLU A 93 -32.58 -16.74 5.26
C GLU A 93 -32.68 -16.58 3.73
N PRO A 94 -32.19 -15.48 3.11
CA PRO A 94 -32.22 -15.35 1.65
C PRO A 94 -31.34 -16.37 0.91
N ILE A 95 -30.21 -16.77 1.51
CA ILE A 95 -29.28 -17.74 0.91
C ILE A 95 -29.81 -19.16 1.06
N LEU A 96 -30.49 -19.47 2.18
CA LEU A 96 -31.20 -20.72 2.37
C LEU A 96 -32.35 -20.87 1.35
N ALA A 97 -33.10 -19.79 1.09
CA ALA A 97 -34.13 -19.77 0.04
C ALA A 97 -33.52 -20.07 -1.35
N LEU A 98 -32.39 -19.43 -1.68
CA LEU A 98 -31.65 -19.68 -2.93
C LEU A 98 -31.17 -21.13 -3.04
N LYS A 99 -30.60 -21.67 -1.97
CA LYS A 99 -30.13 -23.07 -1.91
C LYS A 99 -31.26 -24.07 -2.07
N ASN A 100 -32.42 -23.81 -1.46
CA ASN A 100 -33.60 -24.66 -1.58
C ASN A 100 -34.16 -24.61 -3.00
N TYR A 101 -34.13 -23.44 -3.65
CA TYR A 101 -34.50 -23.29 -5.05
C TYR A 101 -33.56 -24.07 -6.00
N HIS A 102 -32.24 -23.98 -5.83
CA HIS A 102 -31.30 -24.75 -6.65
C HIS A 102 -31.48 -26.27 -6.47
N LYS A 103 -31.78 -26.72 -5.25
CA LYS A 103 -32.13 -28.13 -5.00
C LYS A 103 -33.47 -28.52 -5.65
N SER A 104 -34.44 -27.61 -5.72
CA SER A 104 -35.76 -27.90 -6.26
C SER A 104 -35.74 -28.09 -7.78
N LEU A 105 -34.81 -27.43 -8.49
CA LEU A 105 -34.57 -27.60 -9.94
C LEU A 105 -34.22 -29.04 -10.34
N HIS A 106 -33.63 -29.82 -9.43
CA HIS A 106 -33.29 -31.23 -9.66
C HIS A 106 -34.29 -32.20 -9.02
N SER A 107 -35.35 -31.69 -8.40
CA SER A 107 -36.37 -32.47 -7.71
C SER A 107 -37.61 -32.67 -8.58
N THR A 108 -38.31 -33.80 -8.42
CA THR A 108 -39.60 -34.08 -9.07
C THR A 108 -40.80 -33.74 -8.19
N ASP A 109 -40.58 -33.17 -7.00
CA ASP A 109 -41.62 -32.86 -6.02
C ASP A 109 -42.16 -31.44 -6.24
N HIS A 110 -43.43 -31.34 -6.64
CA HIS A 110 -44.07 -30.06 -6.95
C HIS A 110 -44.30 -29.18 -5.72
N ASP A 111 -44.62 -29.77 -4.56
CA ASP A 111 -44.86 -29.00 -3.33
C ASP A 111 -43.55 -28.34 -2.83
N PHE A 112 -42.41 -29.03 -3.02
CA PHE A 112 -41.10 -28.49 -2.70
C PHE A 112 -40.69 -27.33 -3.62
N ILE A 113 -40.98 -27.44 -4.92
CA ILE A 113 -40.71 -26.37 -5.90
C ILE A 113 -41.55 -25.12 -5.59
N GLU A 114 -42.84 -25.29 -5.32
CA GLU A 114 -43.75 -24.17 -5.03
C GLU A 114 -43.34 -23.44 -3.73
N LYS A 115 -42.96 -24.20 -2.70
CA LYS A 115 -42.44 -23.64 -1.45
C LYS A 115 -41.12 -22.88 -1.67
N ALA A 116 -40.18 -23.44 -2.43
CA ALA A 116 -38.91 -22.77 -2.72
C ALA A 116 -39.10 -21.47 -3.53
N LEU A 117 -40.05 -21.43 -4.47
CA LEU A 117 -40.41 -20.21 -5.20
C LEU A 117 -41.01 -19.14 -4.27
N ALA A 118 -41.90 -19.53 -3.35
CA ALA A 118 -42.47 -18.61 -2.38
C ALA A 118 -41.40 -18.02 -1.43
N ASP A 119 -40.47 -18.86 -0.96
CA ASP A 119 -39.36 -18.43 -0.10
C ASP A 119 -38.42 -17.45 -0.85
N MET A 120 -38.15 -17.71 -2.14
CA MET A 120 -37.35 -16.81 -3.00
C MET A 120 -37.97 -15.41 -3.13
N GLU A 121 -39.28 -15.33 -3.31
CA GLU A 121 -40.00 -14.05 -3.38
C GLU A 121 -40.06 -13.35 -2.02
N ALA A 122 -40.36 -14.09 -0.95
CA ALA A 122 -40.49 -13.54 0.40
C ALA A 122 -39.19 -12.87 0.89
N HIS A 123 -38.05 -13.48 0.58
CA HIS A 123 -36.72 -13.01 0.99
C HIS A 123 -35.99 -12.19 -0.08
N LYS A 124 -36.63 -11.88 -1.22
CA LYS A 124 -36.01 -11.19 -2.38
C LYS A 124 -34.69 -11.82 -2.82
N ALA A 125 -34.60 -13.16 -2.75
CA ALA A 125 -33.37 -13.88 -3.02
C ALA A 125 -32.91 -13.78 -4.48
N TRP A 126 -33.80 -13.42 -5.42
CA TRP A 126 -33.47 -13.11 -6.81
C TRP A 126 -32.54 -11.91 -6.97
N ASP A 127 -32.76 -10.85 -6.19
CA ASP A 127 -31.91 -9.66 -6.22
C ASP A 127 -30.52 -10.01 -5.68
N LEU A 128 -30.48 -10.82 -4.61
CA LEU A 128 -29.24 -11.32 -4.02
C LEU A 128 -28.43 -12.18 -5.01
N GLU A 129 -29.08 -13.10 -5.75
CA GLU A 129 -28.40 -13.94 -6.74
C GLU A 129 -27.78 -13.11 -7.87
N ASN A 130 -28.51 -12.10 -8.36
CA ASN A 130 -27.99 -11.18 -9.38
C ASN A 130 -26.80 -10.36 -8.86
N GLU A 131 -26.89 -9.84 -7.63
CA GLU A 131 -25.77 -9.13 -7.00
C GLU A 131 -24.56 -10.03 -6.78
N MET A 132 -24.78 -11.26 -6.33
CA MET A 132 -23.72 -12.27 -6.16
C MET A 132 -22.98 -12.50 -7.49
N LYS A 133 -23.71 -12.70 -8.59
CA LYS A 133 -23.12 -12.86 -9.93
C LYS A 133 -22.39 -11.60 -10.39
N GLN A 134 -22.91 -10.41 -10.09
CA GLN A 134 -22.24 -9.14 -10.40
C GLN A 134 -20.92 -8.99 -9.64
N ILE A 135 -20.90 -9.27 -8.34
CA ILE A 135 -19.70 -9.20 -7.50
C ILE A 135 -18.66 -10.22 -7.99
N LEU A 136 -19.06 -11.47 -8.23
CA LEU A 136 -18.16 -12.52 -8.75
C LEU A 136 -17.58 -12.16 -10.14
N SER A 137 -18.41 -11.61 -11.03
CA SER A 137 -17.97 -11.13 -12.34
C SER A 137 -16.97 -9.98 -12.22
N GLN A 138 -17.19 -9.03 -11.31
CA GLN A 138 -16.25 -7.93 -11.05
C GLN A 138 -14.93 -8.45 -10.47
N LEU A 139 -14.99 -9.50 -9.64
CA LEU A 139 -13.84 -10.22 -9.11
C LEU A 139 -13.14 -11.15 -10.12
N LYS A 140 -13.59 -11.16 -11.38
CA LYS A 140 -13.07 -11.96 -12.49
C LYS A 140 -13.14 -13.48 -12.21
N ILE A 141 -14.16 -13.91 -11.46
CA ILE A 141 -14.48 -15.32 -11.22
C ILE A 141 -15.58 -15.69 -12.21
N THR A 142 -15.22 -16.43 -13.25
CA THR A 142 -16.13 -16.78 -14.36
C THR A 142 -16.66 -18.21 -14.30
N ASP A 143 -15.90 -19.11 -13.67
CA ASP A 143 -16.27 -20.51 -13.53
C ASP A 143 -16.79 -20.74 -12.11
N LEU A 144 -18.10 -20.97 -11.96
CA LEU A 144 -18.77 -21.17 -10.67
C LEU A 144 -18.76 -22.64 -10.23
N ASP A 145 -18.55 -23.56 -11.17
CA ASP A 145 -18.52 -25.01 -10.94
C ASP A 145 -17.12 -25.48 -10.52
N ALA A 146 -16.08 -24.66 -10.72
CA ALA A 146 -14.72 -24.96 -10.31
C ALA A 146 -14.64 -25.25 -8.81
N LYS A 147 -13.89 -26.29 -8.46
CA LYS A 147 -13.67 -26.70 -7.06
C LYS A 147 -12.73 -25.76 -6.34
N MET A 148 -13.05 -25.42 -5.10
CA MET A 148 -12.24 -24.54 -4.25
C MET A 148 -10.78 -25.03 -4.12
N GLY A 149 -10.54 -26.34 -4.04
CA GLY A 149 -9.18 -26.90 -3.96
C GLY A 149 -8.30 -26.72 -5.21
N THR A 150 -8.88 -26.36 -6.36
CA THR A 150 -8.13 -26.09 -7.61
C THR A 150 -7.72 -24.63 -7.77
N LEU A 151 -8.27 -23.75 -6.94
CA LEU A 151 -8.04 -22.32 -7.00
C LEU A 151 -6.70 -21.94 -6.38
N SER A 152 -6.06 -20.93 -6.95
CA SER A 152 -4.91 -20.28 -6.29
C SER A 152 -5.36 -19.55 -5.02
N GLY A 153 -4.46 -19.37 -4.04
CA GLY A 153 -4.79 -18.68 -2.79
C GLY A 153 -5.39 -17.28 -2.99
N GLY A 154 -4.96 -16.55 -4.02
CA GLY A 154 -5.56 -15.26 -4.39
C GLY A 154 -6.98 -15.38 -4.95
N GLN A 155 -7.29 -16.44 -5.71
CA GLN A 155 -8.65 -16.71 -6.17
C GLN A 155 -9.56 -17.14 -5.02
N VAL A 156 -9.08 -17.98 -4.10
CA VAL A 156 -9.82 -18.34 -2.87
C VAL A 156 -10.17 -17.08 -2.07
N LYS A 157 -9.20 -16.17 -1.89
CA LYS A 157 -9.45 -14.87 -1.22
C LYS A 157 -10.52 -14.04 -1.92
N ARG A 158 -10.51 -13.99 -3.25
CA ARG A 158 -11.56 -13.28 -4.02
C ARG A 158 -12.94 -13.90 -3.81
N VAL A 159 -13.05 -15.23 -3.86
CA VAL A 159 -14.33 -15.93 -3.63
C VAL A 159 -14.84 -15.65 -2.21
N ALA A 160 -13.96 -15.72 -1.21
CA ALA A 160 -14.34 -15.44 0.18
C ALA A 160 -14.75 -13.97 0.39
N LEU A 161 -14.07 -13.03 -0.27
CA LEU A 161 -14.46 -11.63 -0.25
C LEU A 161 -15.85 -11.44 -0.91
N ALA A 162 -16.11 -12.11 -2.03
CA ALA A 162 -17.42 -12.11 -2.67
C ALA A 162 -18.52 -12.60 -1.71
N LYS A 163 -18.24 -13.71 -1.02
CA LYS A 163 -19.13 -14.31 -0.02
C LYS A 163 -19.46 -13.33 1.09
N LEU A 164 -18.43 -12.72 1.68
CA LEU A 164 -18.54 -11.73 2.75
C LEU A 164 -19.35 -10.51 2.32
N LEU A 165 -19.06 -9.94 1.15
CA LEU A 165 -19.78 -8.79 0.63
C LEU A 165 -21.25 -9.11 0.34
N THR A 166 -21.54 -10.33 -0.12
CA THR A 166 -22.92 -10.81 -0.33
C THR A 166 -23.64 -11.00 1.01
N GLU A 167 -22.98 -11.57 2.01
CA GLU A 167 -23.52 -11.76 3.37
C GLU A 167 -23.92 -10.43 4.01
N THR A 168 -23.05 -9.41 3.92
CA THR A 168 -23.33 -8.09 4.49
C THR A 168 -24.56 -7.41 3.90
N ARG A 169 -25.01 -7.82 2.71
CA ARG A 169 -26.22 -7.30 2.05
C ARG A 169 -27.44 -8.20 2.23
N ALA A 170 -27.23 -9.50 2.43
CA ALA A 170 -28.30 -10.48 2.58
C ALA A 170 -29.16 -10.19 3.82
N GLU A 171 -28.56 -9.76 4.92
CA GLU A 171 -29.30 -9.37 6.11
C GLU A 171 -29.49 -7.85 6.15
N HIS A 172 -30.75 -7.39 6.10
CA HIS A 172 -31.12 -5.99 6.39
C HIS A 172 -30.96 -5.62 7.88
N LYS A 173 -29.89 -6.11 8.53
CA LYS A 173 -29.55 -5.82 9.92
C LYS A 173 -28.34 -4.89 9.97
N HIS A 174 -28.15 -4.28 11.14
CA HIS A 174 -26.97 -3.49 11.45
C HIS A 174 -25.75 -4.41 11.50
N THR A 175 -24.84 -4.28 10.53
CA THR A 175 -23.69 -5.18 10.38
C THR A 175 -22.38 -4.44 10.65
N LEU A 176 -21.55 -4.98 11.56
CA LEU A 176 -20.17 -4.57 11.75
C LEU A 176 -19.26 -5.48 10.93
N LEU A 177 -18.62 -4.92 9.92
CA LEU A 177 -17.69 -5.64 9.06
C LEU A 177 -16.27 -5.46 9.59
N ILE A 178 -15.60 -6.57 9.89
CA ILE A 178 -14.19 -6.58 10.30
C ILE A 178 -13.38 -7.20 9.16
N MET A 179 -12.37 -6.51 8.66
CA MET A 179 -11.47 -7.03 7.62
C MET A 179 -10.02 -6.98 8.07
N ASP A 180 -9.34 -8.13 8.08
CA ASP A 180 -7.90 -8.25 8.37
C ASP A 180 -7.11 -8.47 7.08
N GLU A 181 -6.35 -7.45 6.66
CA GLU A 181 -5.52 -7.37 5.44
C GLU A 181 -6.23 -7.82 4.14
N PRO A 182 -7.38 -7.21 3.77
CA PRO A 182 -8.16 -7.63 2.61
C PRO A 182 -7.48 -7.33 1.26
N THR A 183 -6.54 -6.40 1.22
CA THR A 183 -5.81 -5.98 0.01
C THR A 183 -4.68 -6.94 -0.37
N ASN A 184 -4.21 -7.78 0.56
CA ASN A 184 -3.09 -8.69 0.32
C ASN A 184 -3.42 -9.75 -0.73
N HIS A 185 -2.51 -9.91 -1.69
CA HIS A 185 -2.63 -10.81 -2.85
C HIS A 185 -3.76 -10.45 -3.84
N LEU A 186 -4.37 -9.26 -3.73
CA LEU A 186 -5.23 -8.71 -4.77
C LEU A 186 -4.39 -7.96 -5.82
N ASP A 187 -4.83 -8.03 -7.08
CA ASP A 187 -4.23 -7.21 -8.13
C ASP A 187 -4.66 -5.75 -7.94
N VAL A 188 -3.89 -4.80 -8.47
CA VAL A 188 -4.16 -3.35 -8.39
C VAL A 188 -5.59 -2.98 -8.80
N ASP A 189 -6.06 -3.47 -9.96
CA ASP A 189 -7.43 -3.18 -10.45
C ASP A 189 -8.51 -3.64 -9.45
N MET A 190 -8.22 -4.70 -8.69
CA MET A 190 -9.17 -5.28 -7.72
C MET A 190 -9.17 -4.50 -6.41
N VAL A 191 -8.01 -4.01 -5.98
CA VAL A 191 -7.89 -3.12 -4.81
C VAL A 191 -8.67 -1.83 -5.08
N GLU A 192 -8.49 -1.19 -6.24
CA GLU A 192 -9.24 0.01 -6.64
C GLU A 192 -10.76 -0.23 -6.68
N TRP A 193 -11.18 -1.41 -7.16
CA TRP A 193 -12.59 -1.78 -7.17
C TRP A 193 -13.14 -1.91 -5.74
N LEU A 194 -12.43 -2.61 -4.86
CA LEU A 194 -12.84 -2.81 -3.47
C LEU A 194 -12.91 -1.47 -2.71
N GLU A 195 -11.92 -0.61 -2.93
CA GLU A 195 -11.88 0.76 -2.39
C GLU A 195 -13.15 1.53 -2.78
N ASN A 196 -13.43 1.60 -4.08
CA ASN A 196 -14.64 2.26 -4.60
C ASN A 196 -15.94 1.66 -4.05
N TYR A 197 -15.98 0.34 -3.88
CA TYR A 197 -17.14 -0.36 -3.33
C TYR A 197 -17.37 0.02 -1.85
N LEU A 198 -16.33 -0.04 -1.01
CA LEU A 198 -16.42 0.25 0.42
C LEU A 198 -16.63 1.74 0.71
N THR A 199 -16.08 2.64 -0.11
CA THR A 199 -16.31 4.08 0.02
C THR A 199 -17.79 4.41 -0.21
N LYS A 200 -18.43 3.79 -1.21
CA LYS A 200 -19.86 4.00 -1.53
C LYS A 200 -20.80 3.25 -0.59
N ALA A 201 -20.37 2.13 -0.02
CA ALA A 201 -21.18 1.34 0.89
C ALA A 201 -21.41 2.08 2.22
N LYS A 202 -22.67 2.10 2.67
CA LYS A 202 -23.07 2.61 3.99
C LYS A 202 -22.98 1.48 5.02
N ILE A 203 -21.77 1.09 5.34
CA ILE A 203 -21.47 0.01 6.30
C ILE A 203 -20.60 0.55 7.42
N THR A 204 -20.68 -0.10 8.59
CA THR A 204 -19.72 0.11 9.67
C THR A 204 -18.55 -0.84 9.44
N LEU A 205 -17.34 -0.30 9.34
CA LEU A 205 -16.15 -1.05 8.93
C LEU A 205 -15.03 -0.88 9.97
N LEU A 206 -14.45 -1.99 10.39
CA LEU A 206 -13.21 -2.03 11.14
C LEU A 206 -12.15 -2.74 10.29
N LEU A 207 -11.18 -1.99 9.83
CA LEU A 207 -10.20 -2.43 8.84
C LEU A 207 -8.81 -2.49 9.46
N VAL A 208 -8.10 -3.59 9.20
CA VAL A 208 -6.66 -3.69 9.39
C VAL A 208 -6.06 -3.81 8.01
N THR A 209 -5.28 -2.83 7.58
CA THR A 209 -4.52 -2.95 6.33
C THR A 209 -3.21 -2.17 6.41
N HIS A 210 -2.25 -2.58 5.59
CA HIS A 210 -1.03 -1.84 5.32
C HIS A 210 -1.10 -0.95 4.06
N ASP A 211 -2.16 -1.03 3.25
CA ASP A 211 -2.33 -0.15 2.08
C ASP A 211 -2.77 1.25 2.51
N ARG A 212 -1.86 2.22 2.40
CA ARG A 212 -2.07 3.61 2.84
C ARG A 212 -3.08 4.36 1.99
N TYR A 213 -3.13 4.15 0.68
CA TYR A 213 -4.13 4.80 -0.18
C TYR A 213 -5.52 4.23 0.09
N PHE A 214 -5.60 2.94 0.37
CA PHE A 214 -6.87 2.33 0.77
C PHE A 214 -7.36 2.87 2.12
N LEU A 215 -6.46 3.02 3.10
CA LEU A 215 -6.79 3.66 4.38
C LEU A 215 -7.28 5.10 4.22
N ASP A 216 -6.57 5.90 3.43
CA ASP A 216 -6.89 7.32 3.23
C ASP A 216 -8.23 7.53 2.50
N SER A 217 -8.59 6.62 1.60
CA SER A 217 -9.80 6.74 0.77
C SER A 217 -11.06 6.10 1.37
N VAL A 218 -10.90 5.11 2.26
CA VAL A 218 -12.03 4.36 2.85
C VAL A 218 -12.30 4.78 4.29
N CYS A 219 -11.28 5.07 5.10
CA CYS A 219 -11.43 5.25 6.54
C CYS A 219 -11.44 6.73 6.96
N ASP A 220 -12.33 7.05 7.89
CA ASP A 220 -12.49 8.39 8.46
C ASP A 220 -11.89 8.52 9.87
N ILE A 221 -11.59 7.38 10.51
CA ILE A 221 -11.09 7.30 11.87
C ILE A 221 -9.92 6.32 11.90
N ILE A 222 -8.82 6.72 12.55
CA ILE A 222 -7.63 5.89 12.72
C ILE A 222 -7.41 5.60 14.20
N TRP A 223 -7.40 4.32 14.52
CA TRP A 223 -7.06 3.77 15.82
C TRP A 223 -5.61 3.34 15.80
N GLU A 224 -4.79 4.09 16.53
CA GLU A 224 -3.39 3.79 16.70
C GLU A 224 -3.13 3.05 18.00
N MET A 225 -2.60 1.83 17.93
CA MET A 225 -2.14 1.10 19.11
C MET A 225 -0.61 1.17 19.22
N GLU A 226 -0.13 1.99 20.15
CA GLU A 226 1.30 2.15 20.46
C GLU A 226 1.49 2.24 21.98
N ASP A 227 2.58 1.68 22.49
CA ASP A 227 2.96 1.71 23.91
C ASP A 227 1.85 1.27 24.90
N ARG A 228 1.09 0.22 24.51
CA ARG A 228 -0.04 -0.38 25.25
C ARG A 228 -1.30 0.50 25.33
N ASN A 229 -1.27 1.69 24.73
CA ASN A 229 -2.40 2.60 24.68
C ASN A 229 -3.07 2.55 23.31
N LEU A 230 -4.33 2.99 23.27
CA LEU A 230 -5.09 3.22 22.05
C LEU A 230 -5.31 4.72 21.88
N TYR A 231 -4.84 5.29 20.76
CA TYR A 231 -5.07 6.67 20.39
C TYR A 231 -6.07 6.72 19.24
N VAL A 232 -7.14 7.50 19.40
CA VAL A 232 -8.15 7.69 18.38
C VAL A 232 -7.90 9.02 17.68
N HIS A 233 -7.74 8.96 16.36
CA HIS A 233 -7.54 10.13 15.50
C HIS A 233 -8.69 10.18 14.50
N ASN A 234 -9.32 11.36 14.38
CA ASN A 234 -10.35 11.59 13.39
C ASN A 234 -9.71 12.26 12.16
N GLY A 235 -9.99 11.74 10.98
CA GLY A 235 -9.43 12.19 9.72
C GLY A 235 -8.72 11.08 8.95
N SER A 236 -8.18 11.48 7.80
CA SER A 236 -7.50 10.59 6.86
C SER A 236 -6.13 10.14 7.38
N TYR A 237 -5.47 9.21 6.68
CA TYR A 237 -4.15 8.70 7.04
C TYR A 237 -3.08 9.79 7.03
N ALA A 238 -3.15 10.72 6.08
CA ALA A 238 -2.26 11.88 6.05
C ALA A 238 -2.39 12.75 7.31
N THR A 239 -3.63 13.06 7.71
CA THR A 239 -3.91 13.85 8.93
C THR A 239 -3.41 13.15 10.20
N TYR A 240 -3.55 11.81 10.25
CA TYR A 240 -3.00 11.00 11.34
C TYR A 240 -1.47 11.14 11.45
N LEU A 241 -0.74 11.08 10.32
CA LEU A 241 0.71 11.21 10.32
C LEU A 241 1.15 12.57 10.86
N GLU A 242 0.51 13.65 10.44
CA GLU A 242 0.78 15.01 10.95
C GLU A 242 0.51 15.11 12.45
N ASN A 243 -0.66 14.66 12.91
CA ASN A 243 -1.02 14.65 14.32
C ASN A 243 -0.06 13.80 15.15
N LYS A 244 0.42 12.68 14.61
CA LYS A 244 1.43 11.84 15.24
C LYS A 244 2.74 12.58 15.39
N MET A 245 3.23 13.24 14.35
CA MET A 245 4.46 14.04 14.40
C MET A 245 4.37 15.14 15.47
N ILE A 246 3.28 15.91 15.46
CA ILE A 246 3.04 16.96 16.48
C ILE A 246 3.03 16.37 17.89
N ARG A 247 2.41 15.19 18.08
CA ARG A 247 2.38 14.51 19.37
C ARG A 247 3.77 14.05 19.81
N GLU A 248 4.57 13.48 18.90
CA GLU A 248 5.95 13.06 19.19
C GLU A 248 6.84 14.25 19.52
N ASP A 249 6.74 15.36 18.79
CA ASP A 249 7.48 16.59 19.07
C ASP A 249 7.12 17.20 20.43
N ASN A 250 5.83 17.25 20.75
CA ASN A 250 5.35 17.71 22.07
C ASN A 250 5.84 16.79 23.20
N MET A 251 5.86 15.48 22.97
CA MET A 251 6.36 14.50 23.94
C MET A 251 7.87 14.67 24.15
N ASN A 252 8.65 14.81 23.08
CA ASN A 252 10.09 15.04 23.14
C ASN A 252 10.42 16.34 23.87
N ALA A 253 9.70 17.43 23.57
CA ALA A 253 9.86 18.70 24.29
C ALA A 253 9.52 18.59 25.78
N THR A 254 8.54 17.76 26.14
CA THR A 254 8.15 17.48 27.53
C THR A 254 9.23 16.67 28.24
N ILE A 255 9.78 15.66 27.57
CA ILE A 255 10.86 14.81 28.08
C ILE A 255 12.15 15.62 28.26
N ASP A 256 12.49 16.51 27.33
CA ASP A 256 13.66 17.39 27.45
C ASP A 256 13.54 18.35 28.64
N LYS A 257 12.34 18.93 28.85
CA LYS A 257 12.03 19.72 30.05
C LYS A 257 12.17 18.88 31.32
N ALA A 258 11.63 17.65 31.32
CA ALA A 258 11.71 16.73 32.45
C ALA A 258 13.15 16.29 32.74
N ASN A 259 13.96 16.01 31.71
CA ASN A 259 15.38 15.66 31.83
C ASN A 259 16.19 16.79 32.44
N ASN A 260 15.95 18.03 32.01
CA ASN A 260 16.60 19.20 32.57
C ASN A 260 16.19 19.44 34.04
N LEU A 261 14.92 19.21 34.38
CA LEU A 261 14.44 19.30 35.77
C LEU A 261 15.00 18.17 36.63
N TYR A 262 15.03 16.94 36.11
CA TYR A 262 15.60 15.76 36.77
C TYR A 262 17.08 15.98 37.10
N ARG A 263 17.89 16.51 36.17
CA ARG A 263 19.30 16.85 36.44
C ARG A 263 19.46 17.81 37.63
N LYS A 264 18.63 18.87 37.68
CA LYS A 264 18.65 19.85 38.78
C LYS A 264 18.19 19.25 40.12
N GLU A 265 17.10 18.50 40.10
CA GLU A 265 16.53 17.89 41.32
C GLU A 265 17.36 16.69 41.82
N LEU A 266 18.10 16.00 40.94
CA LEU A 266 19.00 14.91 41.31
C LEU A 266 20.15 15.40 42.19
N GLU A 267 20.68 16.60 41.93
CA GLU A 267 21.65 17.24 42.83
C GLU A 267 21.05 17.56 44.21
N TRP A 268 19.78 17.95 44.26
CA TRP A 268 19.06 18.20 45.51
C TRP A 268 18.79 16.89 46.27
N MET A 269 18.36 15.82 45.59
CA MET A 269 18.14 14.50 46.18
C MET A 269 19.43 13.84 46.67
N ARG A 270 20.56 14.04 45.97
CA ARG A 270 21.89 13.60 46.43
C ARG A 270 22.29 14.17 47.79
N ARG A 271 21.72 15.32 48.19
CA ARG A 271 21.94 15.94 49.52
C ARG A 271 21.13 15.27 50.64
N GLN A 272 20.37 14.21 50.35
CA GLN A 272 19.53 13.45 51.30
C GLN A 272 18.60 14.33 52.16
N PRO A 273 17.71 15.13 51.55
CA PRO A 273 16.74 15.93 52.29
C PRO A 273 15.77 15.06 53.10
N LYS A 274 15.56 15.39 54.38
CA LYS A 274 14.63 14.67 55.25
C LYS A 274 13.18 15.10 54.98
N ALA A 275 12.29 14.16 54.70
CA ALA A 275 10.86 14.37 54.41
C ALA A 275 10.04 14.77 55.67
N ARG A 276 10.41 15.86 56.33
CA ARG A 276 9.79 16.30 57.60
C ARG A 276 8.61 17.24 57.41
N THR A 277 8.48 17.89 56.26
CA THR A 277 7.41 18.85 55.94
C THR A 277 6.61 18.43 54.72
N THR A 278 5.36 18.85 54.61
CA THR A 278 4.48 18.60 53.44
C THR A 278 5.12 19.06 52.12
N LYS A 279 5.83 20.20 52.13
CA LYS A 279 6.58 20.70 50.97
C LYS A 279 7.75 19.79 50.57
N SER A 280 8.52 19.28 51.55
CA SER A 280 9.60 18.34 51.26
C SER A 280 9.09 16.99 50.77
N LYS A 281 7.93 16.52 51.25
CA LYS A 281 7.31 15.26 50.81
C LYS A 281 6.81 15.38 49.37
N SER A 282 6.05 16.41 49.06
CA SER A 282 5.58 16.71 47.70
C SER A 282 6.73 16.85 46.70
N ARG A 283 7.84 17.50 47.07
CA ARG A 283 9.00 17.64 46.17
C ARG A 283 9.72 16.30 45.91
N ILE A 284 9.76 15.41 46.90
CA ILE A 284 10.30 14.05 46.73
C ILE A 284 9.38 13.23 45.82
N ASP A 285 8.06 13.33 46.01
CA ASP A 285 7.08 12.63 45.17
C ASP A 285 7.15 13.12 43.72
N SER A 286 7.22 14.44 43.49
CA SER A 286 7.41 15.05 42.16
C SER A 286 8.76 14.68 41.52
N PHE A 287 9.81 14.44 42.30
CA PHE A 287 11.08 13.95 41.78
C PHE A 287 10.91 12.54 41.18
N TYR A 288 10.24 11.63 41.87
CA TYR A 288 10.00 10.28 41.35
C TYR A 288 9.06 10.28 40.14
N GLU A 289 8.08 11.18 40.09
CA GLU A 289 7.24 11.38 38.89
C GLU A 289 8.06 11.93 37.71
N THR A 290 8.88 12.95 37.95
CA THR A 290 9.78 13.51 36.93
C THR A 290 10.80 12.47 36.47
N GLU A 291 11.31 11.65 37.38
CA GLU A 291 12.23 10.55 37.06
C GLU A 291 11.60 9.53 36.12
N LYS A 292 10.34 9.15 36.35
CA LYS A 292 9.60 8.25 35.46
C LYS A 292 9.48 8.83 34.05
N VAL A 293 9.12 10.12 33.93
CA VAL A 293 9.01 10.80 32.63
C VAL A 293 10.38 10.95 31.96
N ALA A 294 11.41 11.36 32.71
CA ALA A 294 12.78 11.55 32.20
C ALA A 294 13.46 10.24 31.76
N LYS A 295 13.16 9.12 32.44
CA LYS A 295 13.66 7.79 32.06
C LYS A 295 12.84 7.14 30.94
N THR A 296 11.77 7.76 30.48
CA THR A 296 11.05 7.28 29.29
C THR A 296 11.95 7.55 28.09
N ASP A 297 12.58 6.49 27.57
CA ASP A 297 13.54 6.60 26.48
C ASP A 297 12.79 6.72 25.14
N THR A 298 12.38 7.95 24.80
CA THR A 298 11.78 8.26 23.49
C THR A 298 12.82 8.75 22.48
N ARG A 299 14.11 8.54 22.73
CA ARG A 299 15.14 8.71 21.70
C ARG A 299 14.99 7.62 20.65
N LYS A 300 13.87 7.64 19.91
CA LYS A 300 13.80 7.33 18.50
C LYS A 300 14.78 8.31 17.84
N GLN A 301 16.08 8.03 17.96
CA GLN A 301 17.06 8.74 17.17
C GLN A 301 16.66 8.44 15.73
N GLY A 302 16.15 9.46 15.04
CA GLY A 302 16.21 9.54 13.59
C GLY A 302 17.69 9.51 13.24
N LEU A 303 18.26 8.30 13.22
CA LEU A 303 19.58 8.05 12.71
C LEU A 303 19.42 8.22 11.20
N GLU A 304 19.63 9.44 10.73
CA GLU A 304 19.98 9.66 9.32
C GLU A 304 21.30 8.93 9.10
N LEU A 305 21.22 7.76 8.46
CA LEU A 305 22.37 6.88 8.24
C LEU A 305 22.74 6.96 6.78
N ASP A 306 23.83 7.66 6.49
CA ASP A 306 24.47 7.57 5.18
C ASP A 306 25.17 6.22 5.05
N PHE A 307 24.50 5.27 4.40
CA PHE A 307 25.04 3.94 4.15
C PHE A 307 26.15 3.97 3.10
N GLU A 308 27.30 3.34 3.38
CA GLU A 308 28.36 3.17 2.38
C GLU A 308 28.05 1.97 1.49
N MET A 309 28.11 2.17 0.17
CA MET A 309 27.93 1.08 -0.78
C MET A 309 29.19 0.67 -1.50
N LYS A 310 29.21 -0.62 -1.86
CA LYS A 310 30.22 -1.18 -2.76
C LYS A 310 30.16 -0.45 -4.11
N ARG A 311 31.33 -0.19 -4.69
CA ARG A 311 31.46 0.50 -5.98
C ARG A 311 30.64 -0.22 -7.06
N LEU A 312 29.91 0.57 -7.84
CA LEU A 312 29.06 0.11 -8.93
C LEU A 312 29.71 0.54 -10.25
N GLY A 313 30.03 -0.43 -11.10
CA GLY A 313 30.59 -0.18 -12.43
C GLY A 313 29.58 0.51 -13.36
N ASN A 314 30.05 0.95 -14.54
CA ASN A 314 29.20 1.61 -15.53
C ASN A 314 28.17 0.66 -16.18
N LYS A 315 28.45 -0.65 -16.19
CA LYS A 315 27.56 -1.67 -16.72
C LYS A 315 26.89 -2.43 -15.58
N ILE A 316 25.57 -2.47 -15.61
CA ILE A 316 24.75 -3.08 -14.56
C ILE A 316 24.11 -4.35 -15.12
N LEU A 317 22.93 -4.24 -15.70
CA LEU A 317 22.22 -5.37 -16.26
C LEU A 317 21.66 -4.95 -17.61
N GLU A 318 21.94 -5.74 -18.63
CA GLU A 318 21.47 -5.51 -19.99
C GLU A 318 20.77 -6.79 -20.46
N LEU A 319 19.49 -6.65 -20.80
CA LEU A 319 18.61 -7.69 -21.29
C LEU A 319 18.39 -7.42 -22.78
N LYS A 320 18.70 -8.38 -23.66
CA LYS A 320 18.57 -8.23 -25.11
C LYS A 320 17.67 -9.30 -25.69
N ASN A 321 16.56 -8.87 -26.28
CA ASN A 321 15.62 -9.66 -27.07
C ASN A 321 15.24 -10.98 -26.37
N ILE A 322 14.86 -10.89 -25.09
CA ILE A 322 14.56 -12.04 -24.27
C ILE A 322 13.19 -12.61 -24.62
N ASP A 323 13.19 -13.89 -24.98
CA ASP A 323 11.98 -14.70 -25.11
C ASP A 323 11.93 -15.74 -23.99
N LYS A 324 10.74 -15.88 -23.39
CA LYS A 324 10.45 -16.97 -22.45
C LYS A 324 9.00 -17.43 -22.58
N SER A 325 8.85 -18.74 -22.70
CA SER A 325 7.56 -19.43 -22.74
C SER A 325 7.53 -20.63 -21.80
N PHE A 326 6.39 -20.90 -21.18
CA PHE A 326 6.13 -22.16 -20.48
C PHE A 326 4.96 -22.87 -21.14
N GLY A 327 5.27 -23.96 -21.86
CA GLY A 327 4.29 -24.67 -22.68
C GLY A 327 3.70 -23.73 -23.74
N ASN A 328 2.39 -23.53 -23.71
CA ASN A 328 1.68 -22.65 -24.66
C ASN A 328 1.59 -21.19 -24.18
N LYS A 329 2.02 -20.88 -22.95
CA LYS A 329 1.90 -19.53 -22.38
C LYS A 329 3.19 -18.76 -22.61
N VAL A 330 3.12 -17.72 -23.45
CA VAL A 330 4.22 -16.78 -23.68
C VAL A 330 4.26 -15.78 -22.52
N LEU A 331 5.39 -15.69 -21.84
CA LEU A 331 5.58 -14.77 -20.71
C LEU A 331 6.39 -13.53 -21.08
N LEU A 332 7.41 -13.71 -21.92
CA LEU A 332 8.28 -12.65 -22.42
C LEU A 332 8.47 -12.84 -23.92
N LYS A 333 8.34 -11.75 -24.69
CA LYS A 333 8.57 -11.76 -26.13
C LYS A 333 9.31 -10.52 -26.56
N ASP A 334 10.49 -10.70 -27.14
CA ASP A 334 11.39 -9.66 -27.64
C ASP A 334 11.65 -8.55 -26.61
N PHE A 335 11.85 -8.93 -25.34
CA PHE A 335 12.04 -7.98 -24.27
C PHE A 335 13.50 -7.52 -24.19
N SER A 336 13.71 -6.21 -24.33
CA SER A 336 15.01 -5.57 -24.21
C SER A 336 14.96 -4.45 -23.18
N TYR A 337 15.91 -4.43 -22.25
CA TYR A 337 15.97 -3.43 -21.19
C TYR A 337 17.41 -3.24 -20.71
N GLN A 338 17.81 -1.99 -20.51
CA GLN A 338 19.14 -1.64 -20.03
C GLN A 338 19.04 -0.87 -18.72
N PHE A 339 19.56 -1.44 -17.64
CA PHE A 339 19.58 -0.80 -16.33
C PHE A 339 20.63 0.29 -16.24
N GLN A 340 20.22 1.47 -15.78
CA GLN A 340 21.06 2.61 -15.44
C GLN A 340 21.50 2.57 -13.96
N ARG A 341 22.55 3.33 -13.66
CA ARG A 341 23.12 3.38 -12.31
C ARG A 341 22.20 4.09 -11.33
N GLY A 342 21.87 3.40 -10.25
CA GLY A 342 20.96 3.92 -9.23
C GLY A 342 19.49 3.84 -9.64
N GLU A 343 19.18 3.23 -10.78
CA GLU A 343 17.81 3.14 -11.29
C GLU A 343 16.95 2.25 -10.39
N LYS A 344 15.76 2.77 -10.07
CA LYS A 344 14.75 2.09 -9.25
C LYS A 344 13.57 1.73 -10.13
N VAL A 345 13.47 0.44 -10.46
CA VAL A 345 12.49 -0.10 -11.39
C VAL A 345 11.39 -0.83 -10.62
N GLY A 346 10.16 -0.42 -10.86
CA GLY A 346 8.96 -1.06 -10.34
C GLY A 346 8.36 -1.98 -11.38
N ILE A 347 7.99 -3.20 -10.99
CA ILE A 347 7.32 -4.17 -11.85
C ILE A 347 5.88 -4.33 -11.40
N ILE A 348 4.94 -4.07 -12.31
CA ILE A 348 3.50 -4.25 -12.07
C ILE A 348 2.88 -5.17 -13.12
N GLY A 349 1.76 -5.78 -12.77
CA GLY A 349 1.03 -6.66 -13.67
C GLY A 349 0.16 -7.66 -12.92
N LYS A 350 -0.72 -8.34 -13.65
CA LYS A 350 -1.61 -9.36 -13.09
C LYS A 350 -0.82 -10.54 -12.54
N ASN A 351 -1.37 -11.21 -11.54
CA ASN A 351 -0.82 -12.48 -11.06
C ASN A 351 -0.66 -13.49 -12.21
N GLY A 352 0.51 -14.11 -12.29
CA GLY A 352 0.86 -15.07 -13.34
C GLY A 352 1.22 -14.45 -14.70
N ALA A 353 1.49 -13.15 -14.76
CA ALA A 353 1.98 -12.48 -15.98
C ALA A 353 3.48 -12.76 -16.30
N GLY A 354 4.22 -13.36 -15.37
CA GLY A 354 5.65 -13.69 -15.55
C GLY A 354 6.64 -12.85 -14.73
N LYS A 355 6.15 -12.01 -13.80
CA LYS A 355 6.96 -11.13 -12.92
C LYS A 355 8.09 -11.89 -12.21
N SER A 356 7.75 -12.92 -11.42
CA SER A 356 8.76 -13.74 -10.72
C SER A 356 9.63 -14.56 -11.69
N THR A 357 9.14 -14.88 -12.89
CA THR A 357 9.97 -15.53 -13.93
C THR A 357 11.06 -14.59 -14.43
N LEU A 358 10.75 -13.32 -14.68
CA LEU A 358 11.77 -12.32 -15.03
C LEU A 358 12.81 -12.20 -13.92
N LEU A 359 12.39 -12.14 -12.65
CA LEU A 359 13.32 -12.08 -11.52
C LEU A 359 14.25 -13.30 -11.44
N ASN A 360 13.72 -14.51 -11.69
CA ASN A 360 14.51 -15.73 -11.68
C ASN A 360 15.50 -15.79 -12.87
N ILE A 361 15.10 -15.24 -14.02
CA ILE A 361 15.97 -15.10 -15.19
C ILE A 361 17.13 -14.16 -14.90
N ILE A 362 16.86 -12.99 -14.30
CA ILE A 362 17.89 -12.00 -13.93
C ILE A 362 18.91 -12.59 -12.94
N GLN A 363 18.46 -13.45 -12.03
CA GLN A 363 19.32 -14.14 -11.07
C GLN A 363 20.10 -15.32 -11.68
N GLY A 364 19.78 -15.75 -12.91
CA GLY A 364 20.34 -16.95 -13.52
C GLY A 364 19.81 -18.27 -12.95
N LEU A 365 18.72 -18.24 -12.18
CA LEU A 365 18.04 -19.43 -11.66
C LEU A 365 17.21 -20.13 -12.74
N GLU A 366 16.71 -19.36 -13.71
CA GLU A 366 15.91 -19.84 -14.83
C GLU A 366 16.61 -19.52 -16.16
N LYS A 367 16.59 -20.47 -17.10
CA LYS A 367 17.18 -20.26 -18.44
C LYS A 367 16.21 -19.52 -19.36
N ILE A 368 16.75 -18.64 -20.19
CA ILE A 368 16.03 -18.00 -21.31
C ILE A 368 15.89 -18.95 -22.49
N ASP A 369 14.84 -18.77 -23.30
CA ASP A 369 14.65 -19.56 -24.53
C ASP A 369 15.41 -18.92 -25.70
N LYS A 370 15.38 -17.58 -25.79
CA LYS A 370 16.19 -16.76 -26.70
C LYS A 370 16.59 -15.44 -26.05
N GLY A 371 17.61 -14.81 -26.63
CA GLY A 371 18.15 -13.52 -26.18
C GLY A 371 19.50 -13.66 -25.50
N GLU A 372 19.97 -12.57 -24.91
CA GLU A 372 21.22 -12.49 -24.17
C GLU A 372 21.04 -11.65 -22.91
N ILE A 373 21.72 -12.05 -21.82
CA ILE A 373 21.75 -11.32 -20.55
C ILE A 373 23.20 -11.02 -20.23
N GLU A 374 23.53 -9.74 -20.12
CA GLU A 374 24.87 -9.29 -19.79
C GLU A 374 24.84 -8.60 -18.41
N THR A 375 25.52 -9.19 -17.43
CA THR A 375 25.66 -8.65 -16.07
C THR A 375 27.05 -8.06 -15.87
N GLY A 376 27.13 -6.93 -15.15
CA GLY A 376 28.40 -6.33 -14.75
C GLY A 376 29.15 -7.18 -13.70
N GLU A 377 30.48 -7.28 -13.83
CA GLU A 377 31.33 -8.08 -12.94
C GLU A 377 31.33 -7.62 -11.47
N THR A 378 31.03 -6.34 -11.22
CA THR A 378 31.03 -5.76 -9.88
C THR A 378 29.70 -5.90 -9.14
N ILE A 379 28.71 -6.61 -9.72
CA ILE A 379 27.35 -6.66 -9.16
C ILE A 379 27.25 -7.74 -8.08
N SER A 380 26.68 -7.34 -6.96
CA SER A 380 26.32 -8.18 -5.83
C SER A 380 24.81 -8.07 -5.66
N PHE A 381 24.09 -9.11 -6.09
CA PHE A 381 22.64 -9.22 -5.96
C PHE A 381 22.24 -9.51 -4.50
N GLY A 382 21.24 -8.80 -4.00
CA GLY A 382 20.49 -9.14 -2.80
C GLY A 382 19.04 -9.43 -3.19
N TYR A 383 18.58 -10.66 -3.01
CA TYR A 383 17.24 -11.09 -3.41
C TYR A 383 16.35 -11.35 -2.19
N PHE A 384 15.26 -10.60 -2.06
CA PHE A 384 14.20 -10.87 -1.12
C PHE A 384 13.12 -11.72 -1.80
N ALA A 385 13.25 -13.03 -1.60
CA ALA A 385 12.32 -14.01 -2.13
C ALA A 385 11.06 -14.12 -1.27
N GLN A 386 9.96 -14.58 -1.89
CA GLN A 386 8.77 -15.00 -1.15
C GLN A 386 9.03 -16.22 -0.25
N LYS A 387 10.02 -17.06 -0.59
CA LYS A 387 10.47 -18.18 0.25
C LYS A 387 11.28 -17.64 1.43
N GLY A 388 10.95 -18.09 2.64
CA GLY A 388 11.59 -17.64 3.87
C GLY A 388 13.05 -18.05 4.03
N LEU A 389 13.71 -17.48 5.04
CA LEU A 389 15.08 -17.80 5.44
C LEU A 389 15.24 -19.27 5.85
N THR A 390 16.36 -19.87 5.47
CA THR A 390 16.87 -21.08 6.12
C THR A 390 17.68 -20.68 7.35
N TYR A 391 17.25 -21.11 8.52
CA TYR A 391 17.91 -20.83 9.81
C TYR A 391 17.94 -22.09 10.68
N LYS A 392 18.83 -22.13 11.67
CA LYS A 392 18.82 -23.19 12.69
C LYS A 392 17.81 -22.83 13.78
N GLU A 393 17.01 -23.80 14.25
CA GLU A 393 15.89 -23.53 15.17
C GLU A 393 16.29 -22.87 16.51
N ASP A 394 17.50 -23.14 16.98
CA ASP A 394 18.06 -22.63 18.25
C ASP A 394 18.91 -21.36 18.10
N GLU A 395 19.11 -20.89 16.86
CA GLU A 395 19.95 -19.73 16.59
C GLU A 395 19.26 -18.43 17.03
N ARG A 396 20.04 -17.53 17.63
CA ARG A 396 19.54 -16.23 18.07
C ARG A 396 19.56 -15.23 16.92
N VAL A 397 18.61 -14.30 16.95
CA VAL A 397 18.47 -13.24 15.94
C VAL A 397 19.78 -12.47 15.72
N ILE A 398 20.43 -12.05 16.81
CA ILE A 398 21.67 -11.28 16.73
C ILE A 398 22.85 -12.11 16.19
N ASP A 399 22.90 -13.39 16.52
CA ASP A 399 24.00 -14.27 16.11
C ASP A 399 23.89 -14.55 14.60
N PHE A 400 22.68 -14.78 14.10
CA PHE A 400 22.38 -14.97 12.68
C PHE A 400 22.82 -13.80 11.79
N ILE A 401 22.60 -12.55 12.23
CA ILE A 401 23.08 -11.36 11.49
C ILE A 401 24.60 -11.21 11.61
N LYS A 402 25.16 -11.51 12.78
CA LYS A 402 26.61 -11.46 13.00
C LYS A 402 27.39 -12.50 12.18
N GLU A 403 26.77 -13.60 11.76
CA GLU A 403 27.40 -14.56 10.83
C GLU A 403 27.82 -13.90 9.50
N ILE A 404 27.12 -12.84 9.06
CA ILE A 404 27.47 -12.11 7.84
C ILE A 404 28.68 -11.18 8.08
N ALA A 405 28.56 -10.30 9.07
CA ALA A 405 29.58 -9.30 9.40
C ALA A 405 29.42 -8.78 10.83
N GLU A 406 30.54 -8.53 11.51
CA GLU A 406 30.51 -8.00 12.88
C GLU A 406 30.02 -6.53 12.92
N PHE A 407 30.32 -5.76 11.88
CA PHE A 407 29.92 -4.36 11.74
C PHE A 407 29.49 -4.02 10.30
N TYR A 408 28.50 -3.13 10.17
CA TYR A 408 28.03 -2.58 8.91
C TYR A 408 28.74 -1.25 8.59
N PRO A 409 29.34 -1.07 7.39
CA PRO A 409 30.07 0.16 7.03
C PRO A 409 29.13 1.34 6.69
N LEU A 410 29.46 2.54 7.17
CA LEU A 410 28.79 3.81 6.86
C LEU A 410 29.71 4.74 6.08
N ALA A 411 29.15 5.61 5.23
CA ALA A 411 29.89 6.41 4.24
C ALA A 411 30.96 7.33 4.84
N ASN A 412 30.82 7.65 6.13
CA ASN A 412 31.73 8.53 6.88
C ASN A 412 32.87 7.78 7.59
N GLY A 413 33.16 6.52 7.22
CA GLY A 413 34.16 5.67 7.89
C GLY A 413 33.73 5.24 9.30
N ARG A 414 32.45 5.42 9.64
CA ARG A 414 31.82 4.90 10.85
C ARG A 414 31.29 3.51 10.59
N SER A 415 31.00 2.76 11.65
CA SER A 415 30.43 1.44 11.54
C SER A 415 29.27 1.25 12.52
N LEU A 416 28.21 0.59 12.09
CA LEU A 416 27.11 0.19 12.96
C LEU A 416 27.33 -1.23 13.45
N SER A 417 27.06 -1.46 14.74
CA SER A 417 26.97 -2.82 15.27
C SER A 417 25.67 -3.50 14.81
N ALA A 418 25.67 -4.83 14.72
CA ALA A 418 24.48 -5.62 14.42
C ALA A 418 23.28 -5.27 15.33
N SER A 419 23.52 -5.03 16.63
CA SER A 419 22.46 -4.63 17.58
C SER A 419 21.86 -3.25 17.28
N GLN A 420 22.69 -2.28 16.88
CA GLN A 420 22.18 -0.97 16.45
C GLN A 420 21.37 -1.08 15.16
N PHE A 421 21.82 -1.91 14.20
CA PHE A 421 21.12 -2.11 12.94
C PHE A 421 19.76 -2.81 13.15
N LEU A 422 19.71 -3.84 14.01
CA LEU A 422 18.47 -4.51 14.40
C LEU A 422 17.47 -3.56 15.08
N ARG A 423 17.94 -2.62 15.91
CA ARG A 423 17.06 -1.60 16.52
C ARG A 423 16.39 -0.69 15.49
N LEU A 424 17.04 -0.37 14.36
CA LEU A 424 16.45 0.45 13.31
C LEU A 424 15.19 -0.22 12.72
N PHE A 425 15.20 -1.54 12.57
CA PHE A 425 14.07 -2.33 12.08
C PHE A 425 13.14 -2.81 13.21
N LEU A 426 13.16 -2.09 14.34
CA LEU A 426 12.24 -2.27 15.46
C LEU A 426 12.37 -3.64 16.14
N PHE A 427 13.59 -4.21 16.20
CA PHE A 427 13.90 -5.31 17.11
C PHE A 427 14.39 -4.75 18.46
N ASP A 428 13.59 -4.95 19.50
CA ASP A 428 13.97 -4.58 20.86
C ASP A 428 15.13 -5.44 21.39
N ASP A 429 15.75 -5.01 22.48
CA ASP A 429 16.92 -5.72 23.01
C ASP A 429 16.56 -7.15 23.45
N GLN A 430 15.31 -7.44 23.83
CA GLN A 430 14.89 -8.79 24.22
C GLN A 430 14.76 -9.73 23.02
N THR A 431 14.12 -9.29 21.94
CA THR A 431 13.95 -10.08 20.71
C THR A 431 15.27 -10.35 20.02
N GLN A 432 16.26 -9.46 20.12
CA GLN A 432 17.59 -9.69 19.57
C GLN A 432 18.28 -10.96 20.13
N TYR A 433 18.00 -11.33 21.38
CA TYR A 433 18.56 -12.53 22.02
C TYR A 433 17.60 -13.72 22.03
N SER A 434 16.41 -13.60 21.46
CA SER A 434 15.45 -14.70 21.37
C SER A 434 15.83 -15.66 20.22
N PRO A 435 15.45 -16.95 20.30
CA PRO A 435 15.59 -17.89 19.18
C PRO A 435 14.67 -17.49 18.02
N ILE A 436 15.16 -17.63 16.77
CA ILE A 436 14.40 -17.30 15.55
C ILE A 436 13.09 -18.11 15.46
N SER A 437 13.07 -19.34 15.97
CA SER A 437 11.87 -20.18 16.02
C SER A 437 10.67 -19.53 16.71
N LYS A 438 10.91 -18.71 17.75
CA LYS A 438 9.87 -18.04 18.54
C LYS A 438 9.33 -16.75 17.93
N LEU A 439 9.98 -16.24 16.88
CA LEU A 439 9.53 -15.03 16.20
C LEU A 439 8.21 -15.29 15.47
N SER A 440 7.36 -14.26 15.44
CA SER A 440 6.16 -14.23 14.59
C SER A 440 6.53 -14.23 13.10
N GLY A 441 5.57 -14.57 12.23
CA GLY A 441 5.78 -14.56 10.77
C GLY A 441 6.30 -13.22 10.26
N GLY A 442 5.69 -12.10 10.69
CA GLY A 442 6.15 -10.76 10.34
C GLY A 442 7.53 -10.39 10.91
N GLU A 443 7.88 -10.83 12.12
CA GLU A 443 9.24 -10.68 12.66
C GLU A 443 10.28 -11.49 11.87
N LYS A 444 9.94 -12.70 11.44
CA LYS A 444 10.81 -13.51 10.56
C LYS A 444 11.00 -12.86 9.19
N ARG A 445 9.93 -12.29 8.63
CA ARG A 445 9.95 -11.52 7.38
C ARG A 445 10.88 -10.29 7.51
N ARG A 446 10.78 -9.55 8.61
CA ARG A 446 11.70 -8.44 8.94
C ARG A 446 13.14 -8.89 9.07
N LEU A 447 13.38 -10.02 9.73
CA LEU A 447 14.72 -10.59 9.85
C LEU A 447 15.30 -11.00 8.49
N HIS A 448 14.47 -11.53 7.59
CA HIS A 448 14.88 -11.84 6.21
C HIS A 448 15.33 -10.60 5.45
N LEU A 449 14.51 -9.55 5.51
CA LEU A 449 14.84 -8.26 4.90
C LEU A 449 16.14 -7.70 5.47
N MET A 450 16.28 -7.72 6.79
CA MET A 450 17.50 -7.32 7.50
C MET A 450 18.72 -8.09 7.01
N TYR A 451 18.61 -9.41 6.91
CA TYR A 451 19.69 -10.30 6.50
C TYR A 451 20.23 -9.92 5.11
N ILE A 452 19.35 -9.67 4.14
CA ILE A 452 19.74 -9.27 2.79
C ILE A 452 20.38 -7.89 2.77
N LEU A 453 19.77 -6.91 3.45
CA LEU A 453 20.30 -5.55 3.50
C LEU A 453 21.68 -5.50 4.17
N TYR A 454 21.88 -6.33 5.20
CA TYR A 454 23.13 -6.37 5.96
C TYR A 454 24.31 -6.98 5.17
N GLN A 455 24.04 -7.74 4.09
CA GLN A 455 25.08 -8.20 3.15
C GLN A 455 25.71 -7.07 2.31
N ASN A 456 25.14 -5.86 2.37
CA ASN A 456 25.52 -4.70 1.57
C ASN A 456 25.62 -5.04 0.06
N PRO A 457 24.50 -5.47 -0.56
CA PRO A 457 24.40 -5.65 -2.01
C PRO A 457 24.32 -4.29 -2.71
N ASN A 458 24.76 -4.22 -3.97
CA ASN A 458 24.64 -3.02 -4.81
C ASN A 458 23.51 -3.12 -5.84
N PHE A 459 22.89 -4.30 -5.96
CA PHE A 459 21.67 -4.53 -6.74
C PHE A 459 20.65 -5.27 -5.89
N LEU A 460 19.50 -4.64 -5.61
CA LEU A 460 18.44 -5.23 -4.79
C LEU A 460 17.28 -5.69 -5.67
N ILE A 461 16.74 -6.88 -5.37
CA ILE A 461 15.55 -7.42 -6.01
C ILE A 461 14.57 -7.82 -4.93
N PHE A 462 13.42 -7.17 -4.88
CA PHE A 462 12.37 -7.44 -3.91
C PHE A 462 11.11 -7.97 -4.59
N ASP A 463 10.72 -9.19 -4.25
CA ASP A 463 9.47 -9.82 -4.72
C ASP A 463 8.39 -9.74 -3.62
N GLU A 464 7.46 -8.81 -3.78
CA GLU A 464 6.40 -8.45 -2.82
C GLU A 464 6.95 -8.19 -1.40
N PRO A 465 7.83 -7.18 -1.23
CA PRO A 465 8.47 -6.90 0.06
C PRO A 465 7.47 -6.45 1.12
N THR A 466 6.35 -5.85 0.72
CA THR A 466 5.38 -5.23 1.63
C THR A 466 4.50 -6.24 2.36
N ASN A 467 4.36 -7.45 1.82
CA ASN A 467 3.57 -8.51 2.45
C ASN A 467 4.13 -8.87 3.84
N ASP A 468 3.22 -8.97 4.81
CA ASP A 468 3.49 -9.31 6.22
C ASP A 468 4.38 -8.30 6.98
N LEU A 469 4.63 -7.12 6.40
CA LEU A 469 5.34 -6.01 7.06
C LEU A 469 4.35 -4.97 7.57
N ASP A 470 4.52 -4.56 8.82
CA ASP A 470 3.71 -3.51 9.43
C ASP A 470 4.09 -2.11 8.91
N LEU A 471 3.09 -1.21 8.91
CA LEU A 471 3.25 0.19 8.46
C LEU A 471 4.52 0.88 8.99
N PRO A 472 4.89 0.80 10.29
CA PRO A 472 6.12 1.42 10.77
C PRO A 472 7.39 0.82 10.15
N THR A 473 7.42 -0.49 9.95
CA THR A 473 8.55 -1.17 9.28
C THR A 473 8.63 -0.78 7.81
N LEU A 474 7.49 -0.66 7.13
CA LEU A 474 7.44 -0.16 5.75
C LEU A 474 8.05 1.24 5.63
N THR A 475 7.74 2.13 6.57
CA THR A 475 8.34 3.48 6.61
C THR A 475 9.86 3.43 6.78
N VAL A 476 10.38 2.54 7.65
CA VAL A 476 11.83 2.36 7.82
C VAL A 476 12.47 1.84 6.52
N LEU A 477 11.85 0.86 5.88
CA LEU A 477 12.31 0.31 4.60
C LEU A 477 12.30 1.36 3.50
N GLU A 478 11.24 2.16 3.39
CA GLU A 478 11.13 3.26 2.42
C GLU A 478 12.28 4.26 2.61
N ASN A 479 12.52 4.71 3.85
CA ASN A 479 13.61 5.65 4.13
C ASN A 479 14.98 5.06 3.75
N PHE A 480 15.20 3.77 4.01
CA PHE A 480 16.42 3.07 3.59
C PHE A 480 16.55 3.02 2.05
N LEU A 481 15.49 2.62 1.34
CA LEU A 481 15.50 2.50 -0.12
C LEU A 481 15.55 3.84 -0.85
N GLN A 482 15.04 4.92 -0.24
CA GLN A 482 15.19 6.26 -0.75
C GLN A 482 16.67 6.68 -0.78
N GLN A 483 17.41 6.38 0.30
CA GLN A 483 18.84 6.67 0.43
C GLN A 483 19.75 5.68 -0.32
N PHE A 484 19.20 4.56 -0.79
CA PHE A 484 19.94 3.55 -1.55
C PHE A 484 20.33 4.07 -2.94
N GLN A 485 21.63 4.28 -3.16
CA GLN A 485 22.26 4.69 -4.43
C GLN A 485 22.51 3.55 -5.45
N GLY A 486 22.07 2.32 -5.15
CA GLY A 486 22.26 1.14 -5.99
C GLY A 486 21.06 0.93 -6.91
N SER A 487 21.12 -0.07 -7.78
CA SER A 487 19.98 -0.39 -8.63
C SER A 487 18.99 -1.28 -7.87
N LEU A 488 17.70 -1.05 -8.07
CA LEU A 488 16.63 -1.68 -7.33
C LEU A 488 15.54 -2.16 -8.29
N ILE A 489 15.11 -3.41 -8.13
CA ILE A 489 13.90 -3.93 -8.74
C ILE A 489 12.90 -4.25 -7.63
N ILE A 490 11.70 -3.69 -7.71
CA ILE A 490 10.60 -3.98 -6.79
C ILE A 490 9.43 -4.56 -7.59
N VAL A 491 8.97 -5.75 -7.21
CA VAL A 491 7.63 -6.23 -7.55
C VAL A 491 6.76 -5.96 -6.33
N SER A 492 5.75 -5.11 -6.46
CA SER A 492 4.82 -4.84 -5.37
C SER A 492 3.45 -4.45 -5.92
N HIS A 493 2.41 -4.84 -5.20
CA HIS A 493 1.06 -4.32 -5.40
C HIS A 493 0.75 -3.08 -4.54
N ASP A 494 1.65 -2.69 -3.63
CA ASP A 494 1.51 -1.49 -2.82
C ASP A 494 1.80 -0.23 -3.65
N ARG A 495 0.72 0.48 -3.99
CA ARG A 495 0.73 1.68 -4.82
C ARG A 495 1.54 2.82 -4.18
N TYR A 496 1.36 3.04 -2.88
CA TYR A 496 2.04 4.11 -2.16
C TYR A 496 3.56 3.86 -2.11
N PHE A 497 3.95 2.60 -1.83
CA PHE A 497 5.35 2.21 -1.79
C PHE A 497 6.03 2.37 -3.15
N MET A 498 5.35 2.00 -4.22
CA MET A 498 5.84 2.15 -5.60
C MET A 498 6.01 3.64 -5.96
N ASP A 499 5.02 4.48 -5.69
CA ASP A 499 5.08 5.91 -6.01
C ASP A 499 6.21 6.66 -5.30
N ARG A 500 6.58 6.22 -4.09
CA ARG A 500 7.60 6.88 -3.29
C ARG A 500 9.05 6.48 -3.65
N ILE A 501 9.23 5.31 -4.28
CA ILE A 501 10.56 4.70 -4.46
C ILE A 501 10.93 4.56 -5.93
N VAL A 502 9.98 4.27 -6.81
CA VAL A 502 10.22 3.87 -8.19
C VAL A 502 10.27 5.09 -9.11
N ASP A 503 11.28 5.11 -9.98
CA ASP A 503 11.43 6.13 -11.03
C ASP A 503 10.93 5.62 -12.40
N ASN A 504 10.94 4.30 -12.61
CA ASN A 504 10.56 3.64 -13.87
C ASN A 504 9.65 2.43 -13.62
N VAL A 505 8.54 2.33 -14.34
CA VAL A 505 7.56 1.24 -14.20
C VAL A 505 7.56 0.32 -15.43
N LEU A 506 7.83 -0.96 -15.19
CA LEU A 506 7.65 -2.05 -16.14
C LEU A 506 6.28 -2.70 -15.94
N ALA A 507 5.37 -2.41 -16.86
CA ALA A 507 4.01 -2.94 -16.81
C ALA A 507 3.85 -4.19 -17.68
N PHE A 508 3.55 -5.31 -17.03
CA PHE A 508 3.23 -6.59 -17.69
C PHE A 508 1.75 -6.62 -18.08
N GLU A 509 1.48 -6.40 -19.35
CA GLU A 509 0.12 -6.39 -19.91
C GLU A 509 -0.44 -7.81 -20.16
N GLY A 510 0.46 -8.79 -20.27
CA GLY A 510 0.14 -10.18 -20.62
C GLY A 510 0.59 -10.54 -22.02
N ASP A 511 0.48 -11.82 -22.38
CA ASP A 511 0.82 -12.37 -23.70
C ASP A 511 2.24 -12.02 -24.20
N GLY A 512 3.19 -11.87 -23.27
CA GLY A 512 4.58 -11.55 -23.58
C GLY A 512 4.89 -10.07 -23.79
N LYS A 513 3.91 -9.16 -23.64
CA LYS A 513 4.11 -7.72 -23.78
C LYS A 513 4.47 -7.07 -22.44
N ILE A 514 5.58 -6.35 -22.43
CA ILE A 514 5.99 -5.48 -21.34
C ILE A 514 6.08 -4.06 -21.88
N ARG A 515 5.41 -3.14 -21.20
CA ARG A 515 5.51 -1.72 -21.48
C ARG A 515 6.46 -1.07 -20.48
N ASP A 516 7.39 -0.30 -21.01
CA ASP A 516 8.28 0.54 -20.22
C ASP A 516 7.68 1.96 -20.11
N PHE A 517 7.64 2.49 -18.90
CA PHE A 517 7.12 3.82 -18.59
C PHE A 517 8.08 4.53 -17.63
N VAL A 518 8.55 5.70 -18.03
CA VAL A 518 9.39 6.56 -17.18
C VAL A 518 8.45 7.44 -16.35
N GLY A 519 8.49 7.28 -15.03
CA GLY A 519 7.59 7.94 -14.09
C GLY A 519 7.13 7.01 -12.98
N ASN A 520 6.37 7.57 -12.04
CA ASN A 520 5.83 6.81 -10.90
C ASN A 520 4.58 5.99 -11.31
N PHE A 521 4.04 5.22 -10.35
CA PHE A 521 2.90 4.34 -10.60
C PHE A 521 1.60 5.14 -10.87
N SER A 522 1.38 6.24 -10.16
CA SER A 522 0.23 7.12 -10.34
C SER A 522 0.20 7.74 -11.74
N GLU A 523 1.33 8.26 -12.23
CA GLU A 523 1.49 8.81 -13.59
C GLU A 523 1.23 7.75 -14.66
N TYR A 524 1.77 6.55 -14.48
CA TYR A 524 1.49 5.41 -15.36
C TYR A 524 -0.02 5.11 -15.42
N ARG A 525 -0.69 5.12 -14.26
CA ARG A 525 -2.12 4.80 -14.17
C ARG A 525 -2.98 5.86 -14.87
N GLU A 526 -2.65 7.14 -14.71
CA GLU A 526 -3.33 8.21 -15.43
C GLU A 526 -3.14 8.11 -16.94
N ALA A 527 -1.90 7.88 -17.39
CA ALA A 527 -1.60 7.72 -18.82
C ALA A 527 -2.41 6.56 -19.41
N ARG A 528 -2.43 5.41 -18.73
CA ARG A 528 -3.23 4.25 -19.14
C ARG A 528 -4.73 4.56 -19.18
N SER A 529 -5.26 5.25 -18.17
CA SER A 529 -6.68 5.63 -18.14
C SER A 529 -7.07 6.54 -19.30
N ARG A 530 -6.22 7.52 -19.64
CA ARG A 530 -6.41 8.41 -20.80
C ARG A 530 -6.41 7.63 -22.11
N GLU A 531 -5.49 6.68 -22.27
CA GLU A 531 -5.43 5.80 -23.43
C GLU A 531 -6.66 4.89 -23.53
N GLU A 532 -7.08 4.25 -22.45
CA GLU A 532 -8.29 3.42 -22.43
C GLU A 532 -9.56 4.25 -22.76
N ALA A 533 -9.61 5.51 -22.33
CA ALA A 533 -10.70 6.43 -22.68
C ALA A 533 -10.66 6.83 -24.16
N LEU A 534 -9.47 7.06 -24.73
CA LEU A 534 -9.27 7.31 -26.16
C LEU A 534 -9.67 6.09 -27.01
N GLU A 535 -9.25 4.89 -26.60
CA GLU A 535 -9.60 3.63 -27.27
C GLU A 535 -11.10 3.39 -27.25
N LYS A 536 -11.76 3.54 -26.10
CA LYS A 536 -13.23 3.42 -25.98
C LYS A 536 -13.96 4.43 -26.87
N ASN A 537 -13.46 5.66 -26.96
CA ASN A 537 -14.02 6.69 -27.85
C ASN A 537 -13.79 6.40 -29.34
N THR A 538 -12.68 5.77 -29.71
CA THR A 538 -12.46 5.32 -31.10
C THR A 538 -13.32 4.11 -31.47
N THR A 539 -13.55 3.17 -30.55
CA THR A 539 -14.45 2.03 -30.79
C THR A 539 -15.92 2.42 -30.82
N ALA A 540 -16.34 3.45 -30.07
CA ALA A 540 -17.72 3.96 -30.08
C ALA A 540 -18.08 4.79 -31.33
N LYS A 541 -17.09 5.23 -32.12
CA LYS A 541 -17.29 5.95 -33.41
C LYS A 541 -17.14 5.06 -34.64
N ALA A 542 -16.82 3.79 -34.47
CA ALA A 542 -16.75 2.82 -35.56
C ALA A 542 -18.10 2.11 -35.75
N GLU A 543 -19.12 2.84 -36.21
CA GLU A 543 -20.26 2.19 -36.87
C GLU A 543 -19.82 1.66 -38.25
N PRO A 544 -20.24 0.46 -38.65
CA PRO A 544 -19.77 -0.18 -39.88
C PRO A 544 -20.42 0.47 -41.10
N ILE A 545 -19.61 1.21 -41.88
CA ILE A 545 -19.97 1.54 -43.26
C ILE A 545 -19.96 0.21 -44.06
N PRO A 546 -21.03 -0.14 -44.79
CA PRO A 546 -21.07 -1.39 -45.54
C PRO A 546 -20.07 -1.36 -46.70
N ILE A 547 -19.04 -2.21 -46.61
CA ILE A 547 -18.05 -2.42 -47.66
C ILE A 547 -18.70 -3.24 -48.77
N LYS A 548 -18.88 -2.62 -49.95
CA LYS A 548 -19.08 -3.35 -51.20
C LYS A 548 -17.72 -3.83 -51.70
N GLU A 549 -17.58 -5.13 -51.80
CA GLU A 549 -16.46 -5.81 -52.45
C GLU A 549 -16.30 -5.35 -53.90
N THR A 550 -15.12 -4.84 -54.25
CA THR A 550 -14.56 -5.03 -55.59
C THR A 550 -13.07 -5.32 -55.47
N VAL A 551 -12.72 -6.51 -55.92
CA VAL A 551 -11.38 -7.07 -55.98
C VAL A 551 -10.67 -6.51 -57.22
N VAL A 552 -9.51 -5.85 -57.05
CA VAL A 552 -8.43 -5.87 -58.03
C VAL A 552 -7.08 -5.81 -57.29
N ALA A 553 -6.16 -6.66 -57.73
CA ALA A 553 -4.89 -7.00 -57.11
C ALA A 553 -3.71 -6.06 -57.46
N THR A 554 -2.65 -6.16 -56.64
CA THR A 554 -1.21 -5.85 -56.88
C THR A 554 -0.85 -4.35 -57.04
N GLU A 555 0.16 -3.75 -56.39
CA GLU A 555 1.51 -4.17 -55.99
C GLU A 555 2.04 -3.39 -54.76
N ASN A 556 3.10 -3.96 -54.17
CA ASN A 556 4.07 -3.53 -53.16
C ASN A 556 4.21 -2.02 -52.83
N THR A 557 4.37 -1.69 -51.53
CA THR A 557 5.65 -1.27 -50.90
C THR A 557 5.49 -0.85 -49.43
N SER A 558 6.62 -0.94 -48.74
CA SER A 558 6.96 -0.80 -47.32
C SER A 558 6.69 0.56 -46.64
N SER A 559 6.69 0.48 -45.30
CA SER A 559 7.07 1.50 -44.31
C SER A 559 6.24 2.79 -44.24
N SER A 560 5.35 2.89 -43.25
CA SER A 560 4.87 4.19 -42.75
C SER A 560 5.76 4.65 -41.58
N ASN A 561 6.84 5.34 -41.93
CA ASN A 561 7.43 6.36 -41.07
C ASN A 561 6.32 7.36 -40.71
N ALA A 562 6.07 7.56 -39.41
CA ALA A 562 5.29 8.68 -38.93
C ALA A 562 6.05 9.97 -39.29
N GLN A 563 5.65 10.62 -40.39
CA GLN A 563 6.19 11.92 -40.77
C GLN A 563 5.69 12.95 -39.76
N LYS A 564 6.61 13.47 -38.94
CA LYS A 564 6.44 14.74 -38.22
C LYS A 564 5.93 15.81 -39.18
N ARG A 565 4.80 16.41 -38.83
CA ARG A 565 4.13 17.44 -39.64
C ARG A 565 5.01 18.70 -39.59
N LYS A 566 5.67 19.06 -40.70
CA LYS A 566 6.46 20.30 -40.75
C LYS A 566 5.55 21.51 -40.56
N LEU A 567 5.92 22.40 -39.64
CA LEU A 567 5.28 23.70 -39.43
C LEU A 567 5.12 24.44 -40.76
N THR A 568 3.93 24.96 -41.01
CA THR A 568 3.67 25.80 -42.18
C THR A 568 4.40 27.14 -42.04
N PHE A 569 4.69 27.82 -43.16
CA PHE A 569 5.37 29.12 -43.15
C PHE A 569 4.67 30.18 -42.28
N LYS A 570 3.35 30.07 -42.09
CA LYS A 570 2.59 30.94 -41.19
C LYS A 570 2.87 30.62 -39.71
N GLU A 571 2.92 29.34 -39.35
CA GLU A 571 3.18 28.87 -37.99
C GLU A 571 4.64 29.12 -37.55
N GLN A 572 5.62 29.02 -38.46
CA GLN A 572 7.01 29.41 -38.17
C GLN A 572 7.13 30.90 -37.85
N ARG A 573 6.45 31.75 -38.64
CA ARG A 573 6.45 33.20 -38.42
C ARG A 573 5.68 33.59 -37.15
N GLU A 574 4.64 32.84 -36.80
CA GLU A 574 3.90 32.97 -35.54
C GLU A 574 4.84 32.67 -34.36
N LEU A 575 5.54 31.53 -34.37
CA LEU A 575 6.50 31.15 -33.32
C LEU A 575 7.61 32.21 -33.14
N GLU A 576 8.21 32.70 -34.22
CA GLU A 576 9.21 33.80 -34.16
C GLU A 576 8.66 35.11 -33.57
N THR A 577 7.35 35.34 -33.69
CA THR A 577 6.69 36.52 -33.13
C THR A 577 6.43 36.32 -31.64
N ILE A 578 5.93 35.14 -31.26
CA ILE A 578 5.66 34.78 -29.86
C ILE A 578 6.96 34.80 -29.03
N GLU A 579 8.06 34.24 -29.56
CA GLU A 579 9.37 34.24 -28.88
C GLU A 579 9.94 35.65 -28.65
N LYS A 580 9.52 36.64 -29.45
CA LYS A 580 9.91 38.05 -29.27
C LYS A 580 9.00 38.79 -28.28
N GLU A 581 7.74 38.40 -28.19
CA GLU A 581 6.73 39.11 -27.38
C GLU A 581 6.72 38.64 -25.92
N ILE A 582 6.98 37.35 -25.63
CA ILE A 582 7.00 36.80 -24.26
C ILE A 582 7.95 37.58 -23.33
N PRO A 583 9.25 37.80 -23.67
CA PRO A 583 10.15 38.53 -22.78
C PRO A 583 9.69 39.98 -22.50
N GLY A 584 9.03 40.62 -23.48
CA GLY A 584 8.49 41.96 -23.33
C GLY A 584 7.28 42.02 -22.38
N LEU A 585 6.42 41.00 -22.42
CA LEU A 585 5.28 40.87 -21.51
C LEU A 585 5.72 40.52 -20.08
N GLU A 586 6.74 39.68 -19.92
CA GLU A 586 7.34 39.39 -18.60
C GLU A 586 7.93 40.64 -17.96
N GLU A 587 8.65 41.46 -18.74
CA GLU A 587 9.22 42.72 -18.24
C GLU A 587 8.12 43.74 -17.85
N GLN A 588 7.01 43.78 -18.60
CA GLN A 588 5.85 44.62 -18.25
C GLN A 588 5.15 44.12 -16.98
N ARG A 589 4.95 42.80 -16.84
CA ARG A 589 4.38 42.19 -15.63
C ARG A 589 5.23 42.50 -14.40
N ALA A 590 6.55 42.38 -14.52
CA ALA A 590 7.48 42.72 -13.44
C ALA A 590 7.39 44.21 -13.05
N LYS A 591 7.32 45.13 -14.02
CA LYS A 591 7.16 46.57 -13.77
C LYS A 591 5.84 46.90 -13.04
N ILE A 592 4.75 46.25 -13.41
CA ILE A 592 3.44 46.47 -12.77
C ILE A 592 3.43 45.92 -11.34
N LEU A 593 4.04 44.75 -11.11
CA LEU A 593 4.23 44.19 -9.76
C LEU A 593 5.05 45.12 -8.86
N ASP A 594 6.13 45.70 -9.38
CA ASP A 594 6.95 46.67 -8.64
C ASP A 594 6.19 47.98 -8.36
N GLN A 595 5.35 48.44 -9.28
CA GLN A 595 4.49 49.61 -9.05
C GLN A 595 3.41 49.32 -8.01
N LEU A 596 2.82 48.12 -8.04
CA LEU A 596 1.78 47.70 -7.10
C LEU A 596 2.32 47.55 -5.66
N ASN A 597 3.56 47.10 -5.52
CA ASN A 597 4.23 46.99 -4.22
C ASN A 597 4.60 48.36 -3.59
N ASN A 598 4.72 49.41 -4.40
CA ASN A 598 5.16 50.74 -3.95
C ASN A 598 4.03 51.78 -3.89
N GLU A 599 2.82 51.46 -4.36
CA GLU A 599 1.68 52.38 -4.40
C GLU A 599 0.74 52.16 -3.20
N SER A 600 0.25 53.24 -2.60
CA SER A 600 -0.66 53.23 -1.45
C SER A 600 -2.04 53.82 -1.76
N ASP A 601 -2.28 54.20 -3.02
CA ASP A 601 -3.52 54.79 -3.52
C ASP A 601 -4.46 53.69 -4.07
N TYR A 602 -5.63 53.55 -3.44
CA TYR A 602 -6.59 52.48 -3.71
C TYR A 602 -7.13 52.49 -5.16
N GLU A 603 -7.32 53.67 -5.76
CA GLU A 603 -7.81 53.76 -7.15
C GLU A 603 -6.76 53.34 -8.19
N LYS A 604 -5.48 53.58 -7.89
CA LYS A 604 -4.38 53.17 -8.78
C LYS A 604 -4.06 51.69 -8.61
N ILE A 605 -4.12 51.15 -7.39
CA ILE A 605 -3.98 49.71 -7.15
C ILE A 605 -5.03 48.94 -7.94
N ALA A 606 -6.29 49.37 -7.94
CA ALA A 606 -7.35 48.70 -8.71
C ALA A 606 -7.08 48.68 -10.22
N LYS A 607 -6.54 49.77 -10.79
CA LYS A 607 -6.16 49.85 -12.21
C LYS A 607 -4.94 48.98 -12.54
N LEU A 608 -3.90 49.02 -11.70
CA LEU A 608 -2.70 48.20 -11.88
C LEU A 608 -3.00 46.71 -11.72
N SER A 609 -3.92 46.32 -10.82
CA SER A 609 -4.38 44.94 -10.71
C SER A 609 -5.11 44.45 -11.96
N SER A 610 -5.98 45.27 -12.58
CA SER A 610 -6.66 44.85 -13.81
C SER A 610 -5.70 44.82 -15.00
N GLU A 611 -4.74 45.73 -15.08
CA GLU A 611 -3.66 45.67 -16.07
C GLU A 611 -2.80 44.41 -15.91
N LEU A 612 -2.45 44.04 -14.67
CA LEU A 612 -1.71 42.82 -14.35
C LEU A 612 -2.47 41.55 -14.76
N GLU A 613 -3.77 41.51 -14.52
CA GLU A 613 -4.64 40.40 -14.91
C GLU A 613 -4.66 40.25 -16.44
N THR A 614 -4.86 41.34 -17.18
CA THR A 614 -4.87 41.30 -18.65
C THR A 614 -3.52 40.91 -19.28
N ILE A 615 -2.40 41.29 -18.65
CA ILE A 615 -1.06 40.90 -19.12
C ILE A 615 -0.78 39.44 -18.79
N SER A 616 -1.21 38.96 -17.62
CA SER A 616 -1.04 37.57 -17.22
C SER A 616 -1.85 36.63 -18.12
N GLU A 617 -3.11 36.96 -18.40
CA GLU A 617 -3.93 36.19 -19.36
C GLU A 617 -3.33 36.16 -20.77
N LYS A 618 -2.74 37.27 -21.24
CA LYS A 618 -2.03 37.28 -22.52
C LYS A 618 -0.82 36.35 -22.48
N LEU A 619 0.00 36.43 -21.44
CA LEU A 619 1.20 35.61 -21.27
C LEU A 619 0.85 34.12 -21.30
N GLU A 620 -0.16 33.70 -20.55
CA GLU A 620 -0.64 32.30 -20.54
C GLU A 620 -1.10 31.84 -21.93
N ASN A 621 -1.83 32.68 -22.68
CA ASN A 621 -2.26 32.34 -24.04
C ASN A 621 -1.07 32.22 -25.01
N TYR A 622 -0.07 33.09 -24.90
CA TYR A 622 1.15 33.03 -25.71
C TYR A 622 2.00 31.80 -25.36
N GLU A 623 2.13 31.44 -24.09
CA GLU A 623 2.85 30.25 -23.62
C GLU A 623 2.19 28.95 -24.09
N MET A 624 0.86 28.85 -23.95
CA MET A 624 0.09 27.70 -24.44
C MET A 624 0.26 27.53 -25.95
N ARG A 625 0.19 28.64 -26.71
CA ARG A 625 0.35 28.62 -28.16
C ARG A 625 1.78 28.29 -28.59
N TRP A 626 2.79 28.75 -27.84
CA TRP A 626 4.18 28.38 -28.07
C TRP A 626 4.42 26.88 -27.85
N LEU A 627 3.82 26.32 -26.80
CA LEU A 627 3.90 24.89 -26.47
C LEU A 627 3.24 24.02 -27.54
N GLU A 628 2.06 24.40 -28.03
CA GLU A 628 1.40 23.75 -29.17
C GLU A 628 2.27 23.74 -30.44
N LEU A 629 2.92 24.87 -30.75
CA LEU A 629 3.78 24.99 -31.94
C LEU A 629 5.11 24.21 -31.79
N GLN A 630 5.61 24.05 -30.55
CA GLN A 630 6.77 23.20 -30.26
C GLN A 630 6.45 21.70 -30.38
N GLU A 631 5.27 21.25 -29.95
CA GLU A 631 4.86 19.85 -30.10
C GLU A 631 4.68 19.41 -31.56
N ILE A 632 4.38 20.36 -32.45
CA ILE A 632 4.26 20.11 -33.90
C ILE A 632 5.66 19.96 -34.56
N MET A 633 6.73 20.53 -33.96
CA MET A 633 8.11 20.46 -34.45
C MET A 633 8.78 19.08 -34.19
#